data_AF-A0A226E989-F1
#
_entry.id   AF-A0A226E989-F1
#
_cell.length_a   1.000
_cell.length_b   1.000
_cell.length_c   1.000
_cell.angle_alpha   90.00
_cell.angle_beta   90.00
_cell.angle_gamma   90.00
#
_symmetry.space_group_name_H-M   'P 1'
#
loop_
_entity.id
_entity.type
_entity.pdbx_description
1 polymer ?
#
loop_
_entity_poly.entity_id
_entity_poly.type
_entity_poly.pdbx_seq_one_letter_code
_entity_poly.pdbx_strand_id
1 'polypeptide(L)'
;MLSQLLLPHLKRNLFVGNFHHCLYYVWDFRLQRLFPCNKFDLRWTRSLIFIYLFYLIVQIVGIRHSSAALAEKIQVGILTSVYTSCLVVGIEWKADPANIQLLNMIHQKGQNRIDVGPNGKILTKIIDLTYTMVGLTAHVIAPFMVLVLFILLPCQEPFIGSFVLPPSECSKSLRASGIGYLILRLSLIFLEVSQMYRHCVNAAHYTMHILVAGILNLWEESTQILSSTNFDHNFRQLQYHDAMSVSQLMFLAAGAADTFLVNVIYCTGAGIVHMKSSAYLERMRGVVKAFLFNPDC
;
A
#
# COMPACT_ATOMS: atom_id res chain seq x y z
N MET A 1 -24.15 -7.46 9.79
CA MET A 1 -23.27 -6.64 10.68
C MET A 1 -22.18 -5.89 9.90
N LEU A 2 -21.58 -6.58 8.93
CA LEU A 2 -20.42 -6.11 8.18
C LEU A 2 -20.60 -4.75 7.48
N SER A 3 -21.77 -4.50 6.88
CA SER A 3 -21.96 -3.32 6.04
C SER A 3 -21.91 -2.00 6.80
N GLN A 4 -22.46 -1.95 8.02
CA GLN A 4 -22.46 -0.73 8.84
C GLN A 4 -21.04 -0.31 9.22
N LEU A 5 -20.17 -1.31 9.42
CA LEU A 5 -18.78 -1.10 9.76
C LEU A 5 -17.93 -0.77 8.53
N LEU A 6 -18.11 -1.53 7.44
CA LEU A 6 -17.30 -1.40 6.23
C LEU A 6 -17.61 -0.10 5.48
N LEU A 7 -18.86 0.32 5.46
CA LEU A 7 -19.34 1.39 4.57
C LEU A 7 -18.68 2.75 4.82
N PRO A 8 -18.51 3.24 6.05
CA PRO A 8 -17.81 4.50 6.29
C PRO A 8 -16.36 4.46 5.79
N HIS A 9 -15.65 3.36 6.06
CA HIS A 9 -14.26 3.17 5.62
C HIS A 9 -14.16 3.07 4.09
N LEU A 10 -15.07 2.31 3.46
CA LEU A 10 -15.16 2.17 2.02
C LEU A 10 -15.43 3.52 1.34
N LYS A 11 -16.43 4.27 1.83
CA LYS A 11 -16.76 5.61 1.30
C LYS A 11 -15.57 6.55 1.39
N ARG A 12 -14.85 6.56 2.51
CA ARG A 12 -13.63 7.36 2.69
C ARG A 12 -12.55 6.96 1.69
N ASN A 13 -12.27 5.65 1.56
CA ASN A 13 -11.25 5.17 0.62
C ASN A 13 -11.61 5.47 -0.84
N LEU A 14 -12.89 5.32 -1.23
CA LEU A 14 -13.37 5.66 -2.56
C LEU A 14 -13.34 7.16 -2.84
N PHE A 15 -13.68 8.00 -1.85
CA PHE A 15 -13.57 9.44 -1.97
C PHE A 15 -12.12 9.88 -2.22
N VAL A 16 -11.20 9.36 -1.42
CA VAL A 16 -9.77 9.58 -1.56
C VAL A 16 -9.28 9.07 -2.93
N GLY A 17 -9.69 7.86 -3.32
CA GLY A 17 -9.28 7.29 -4.60
C GLY A 17 -9.84 8.01 -5.83
N ASN A 18 -11.04 8.60 -5.70
CA ASN A 18 -11.63 9.47 -6.72
C ASN A 18 -10.88 10.80 -6.80
N PHE A 19 -10.52 11.40 -5.67
CA PHE A 19 -9.74 12.64 -5.63
C PHE A 19 -8.37 12.49 -6.32
N HIS A 20 -7.71 11.35 -6.15
CA HIS A 20 -6.43 11.05 -6.81
C HIS A 20 -6.55 10.33 -8.15
N HIS A 21 -7.77 10.11 -8.66
CA HIS A 21 -8.04 9.35 -9.89
C HIS A 21 -7.27 8.02 -9.95
N CYS A 22 -7.24 7.25 -8.85
CA CYS A 22 -6.49 6.00 -8.77
C CYS A 22 -7.35 4.72 -8.75
N LEU A 23 -8.65 4.84 -8.47
CA LEU A 23 -9.58 3.72 -8.42
C LEU A 23 -10.51 3.68 -9.64
N TYR A 24 -10.97 2.48 -9.99
CA TYR A 24 -11.94 2.25 -11.06
C TYR A 24 -13.40 2.33 -10.59
N TYR A 25 -13.60 2.65 -9.31
CA TYR A 25 -14.87 2.58 -8.61
C TYR A 25 -15.22 3.95 -8.03
N VAL A 26 -16.49 4.35 -8.16
CA VAL A 26 -17.03 5.61 -7.62
C VAL A 26 -18.26 5.30 -6.79
N TRP A 27 -18.37 5.95 -5.63
CA TRP A 27 -19.56 5.89 -4.80
C TRP A 27 -20.57 6.95 -5.24
N ASP A 28 -21.79 6.53 -5.59
CA ASP A 28 -22.90 7.45 -5.84
C ASP A 28 -23.67 7.70 -4.54
N PHE A 29 -23.59 8.92 -4.01
CA PHE A 29 -24.30 9.33 -2.79
C PHE A 29 -25.81 9.45 -2.97
N ARG A 30 -26.33 9.64 -4.19
CA ARG A 30 -27.77 9.71 -4.45
C ARG A 30 -28.38 8.31 -4.45
N LEU A 31 -27.70 7.38 -5.11
CA LEU A 31 -28.18 6.01 -5.27
C LEU A 31 -27.67 5.05 -4.17
N GLN A 32 -26.79 5.52 -3.28
CA GLN A 32 -26.12 4.73 -2.23
C GLN A 32 -25.56 3.40 -2.76
N ARG A 33 -24.93 3.44 -3.93
CA ARG A 33 -24.35 2.26 -4.59
C ARG A 33 -23.05 2.59 -5.30
N LEU A 34 -22.23 1.57 -5.46
CA LEU A 34 -20.98 1.62 -6.20
C LEU A 34 -21.23 1.52 -7.70
N PHE A 35 -20.50 2.32 -8.47
CA PHE A 35 -20.51 2.35 -9.92
C PHE A 35 -19.09 2.32 -10.49
N PRO A 36 -18.92 1.93 -11.77
CA PRO A 36 -17.67 2.16 -12.47
C PRO A 36 -17.39 3.66 -12.60
N CYS A 37 -16.12 4.04 -12.59
CA CYS A 37 -15.69 5.42 -12.81
C CYS A 37 -16.02 5.91 -14.23
N ASN A 38 -15.93 7.22 -14.44
CA ASN A 38 -16.20 7.81 -15.75
C ASN A 38 -15.08 7.46 -16.77
N LYS A 39 -15.37 7.65 -18.07
CA LYS A 39 -14.41 7.32 -19.15
C LYS A 39 -13.14 8.19 -19.14
N PHE A 40 -13.18 9.36 -18.49
CA PHE A 40 -12.03 10.26 -18.40
C PHE A 40 -11.05 9.75 -17.35
N ASP A 41 -11.53 9.49 -16.13
CA ASP A 41 -10.78 8.89 -15.03
C ASP A 41 -10.18 7.56 -15.46
N LEU A 42 -10.95 6.71 -16.15
CA LEU A 42 -10.45 5.45 -16.68
C LEU A 42 -9.22 5.64 -17.60
N ARG A 43 -9.25 6.64 -18.49
CA ARG A 43 -8.13 6.95 -19.39
C ARG A 43 -6.94 7.53 -18.63
N TRP A 44 -7.20 8.38 -17.64
CA TRP A 44 -6.18 8.97 -16.79
C TRP A 44 -5.46 7.91 -15.95
N THR A 45 -6.21 7.06 -15.24
CA THR A 45 -5.69 5.97 -14.41
C THR A 45 -4.80 5.05 -15.22
N ARG A 46 -5.20 4.69 -16.45
CA ARG A 46 -4.42 3.87 -17.38
C ARG A 46 -3.13 4.55 -17.84
N SER A 47 -3.21 5.84 -18.19
CA SER A 47 -2.02 6.61 -18.60
C SER A 47 -0.99 6.64 -17.48
N LEU A 48 -1.43 6.85 -16.25
CA LEU A 48 -0.59 6.77 -15.06
C LEU A 48 -0.01 5.36 -14.84
N ILE A 49 -0.74 4.27 -15.10
CA ILE A 49 -0.18 2.90 -15.03
C ILE A 49 1.01 2.75 -15.97
N PHE A 50 0.89 3.22 -17.21
CA PHE A 50 1.99 3.13 -18.17
C PHE A 50 3.21 3.95 -17.72
N ILE A 51 2.99 5.14 -17.15
CA ILE A 51 4.07 5.95 -16.56
C ILE A 51 4.74 5.18 -15.42
N TYR A 52 3.98 4.56 -14.53
CA TYR A 52 4.54 3.79 -13.40
C TYR A 52 5.19 2.47 -13.82
N LEU A 53 4.73 1.84 -14.90
CA LEU A 53 5.38 0.68 -15.48
C LEU A 53 6.72 1.07 -16.09
N PHE A 54 6.78 2.17 -16.83
CA PHE A 54 8.03 2.72 -17.35
C PHE A 54 9.00 3.08 -16.21
N TYR A 55 8.50 3.76 -15.19
CA TYR A 55 9.22 4.06 -13.95
C TYR A 55 9.85 2.80 -13.35
N LEU A 56 9.06 1.73 -13.20
CA LEU A 56 9.52 0.47 -12.62
C LEU A 56 10.61 -0.19 -13.48
N ILE A 57 10.48 -0.16 -14.80
CA ILE A 57 11.50 -0.67 -15.72
C ILE A 57 12.81 0.12 -15.54
N VAL A 58 12.74 1.45 -15.48
CA VAL A 58 13.91 2.31 -15.24
C VAL A 58 14.57 1.97 -13.90
N GLN A 59 13.80 1.75 -12.84
CA GLN A 59 14.33 1.32 -11.54
C GLN A 59 15.06 -0.02 -11.63
N ILE A 60 14.45 -1.04 -12.23
CA ILE A 60 15.05 -2.37 -12.36
C ILE A 60 16.36 -2.32 -13.15
N VAL A 61 16.38 -1.58 -14.26
CA VAL A 61 17.59 -1.34 -15.06
C VAL A 61 18.62 -0.59 -14.23
N GLY A 62 18.21 0.44 -13.50
CA GLY A 62 19.06 1.23 -12.62
C GLY A 62 19.74 0.38 -11.54
N ILE A 63 18.99 -0.48 -10.84
CA ILE A 63 19.51 -1.39 -9.81
C ILE A 63 20.54 -2.36 -10.42
N ARG A 64 20.26 -2.88 -11.62
CA ARG A 64 21.16 -3.79 -12.33
C ARG A 64 22.49 -3.11 -12.67
N HIS A 65 22.44 -1.86 -13.12
CA HIS A 65 23.63 -1.11 -13.54
C HIS A 65 24.32 -0.32 -12.42
N SER A 66 23.68 -0.16 -11.26
CA SER A 66 24.28 0.54 -10.12
C SER A 66 25.55 -0.16 -9.64
N SER A 67 26.56 0.61 -9.26
CA SER A 67 27.80 0.11 -8.64
C SER A 67 27.67 -0.07 -7.11
N ALA A 68 26.46 0.14 -6.56
CA ALA A 68 26.16 -0.01 -5.14
C ALA A 68 26.53 -1.40 -4.58
N ALA A 69 26.75 -1.46 -3.27
CA ALA A 69 27.06 -2.72 -2.60
C ALA A 69 25.88 -3.70 -2.71
N LEU A 70 26.14 -5.01 -2.67
CA LEU A 70 25.09 -6.03 -2.80
C LEU A 70 23.97 -5.86 -1.74
N ALA A 71 24.33 -5.45 -0.52
CA ALA A 71 23.37 -5.21 0.55
C ALA A 71 22.39 -4.08 0.21
N GLU A 72 22.89 -2.98 -0.38
CA GLU A 72 22.07 -1.85 -0.83
C GLU A 72 21.15 -2.30 -1.98
N LYS A 73 21.68 -3.04 -2.95
CA LYS A 73 20.88 -3.61 -4.05
C LYS A 73 19.74 -4.51 -3.57
N ILE A 74 19.98 -5.32 -2.53
CA ILE A 74 18.94 -6.18 -1.94
C ILE A 74 17.86 -5.31 -1.29
N GLN A 75 18.23 -4.31 -0.50
CA GLN A 75 17.26 -3.40 0.13
C GLN A 75 16.40 -2.68 -0.92
N VAL A 76 17.04 -2.14 -1.95
CA VAL A 76 16.40 -1.44 -3.06
C VAL A 76 15.53 -2.40 -3.88
N GLY A 77 15.98 -3.64 -4.08
CA GLY A 77 15.23 -4.70 -4.76
C GLY A 77 13.96 -5.11 -4.00
N ILE A 78 14.02 -5.21 -2.67
CA ILE A 78 12.84 -5.48 -1.83
C ILE A 78 11.82 -4.34 -1.94
N LEU A 79 12.27 -3.08 -1.88
CA LEU A 79 11.34 -1.96 -2.03
C LEU A 79 10.72 -1.94 -3.43
N THR A 80 11.51 -2.24 -4.47
CA THR A 80 11.04 -2.35 -5.86
C THR A 80 10.04 -3.50 -6.03
N SER A 81 10.22 -4.62 -5.33
CA SER A 81 9.26 -5.74 -5.39
C SER A 81 7.93 -5.37 -4.75
N VAL A 82 7.93 -4.61 -3.65
CA VAL A 82 6.70 -4.07 -3.04
C VAL A 82 5.97 -3.14 -4.02
N TYR A 83 6.69 -2.23 -4.68
CA TYR A 83 6.12 -1.35 -5.70
C TYR A 83 5.55 -2.13 -6.89
N THR A 84 6.25 -3.18 -7.31
CA THR A 84 5.81 -4.09 -8.39
C THR A 84 4.51 -4.77 -7.98
N SER A 85 4.42 -5.33 -6.78
CA SER A 85 3.21 -5.99 -6.28
C SER A 85 2.03 -5.03 -6.20
N CYS A 86 2.23 -3.82 -5.66
CA CYS A 86 1.19 -2.80 -5.63
C CYS A 86 0.72 -2.38 -7.03
N LEU A 87 1.65 -2.25 -7.98
CA LEU A 87 1.33 -1.94 -9.36
C LEU A 87 0.52 -3.08 -9.99
N VAL A 88 0.94 -4.34 -9.83
CA VAL A 88 0.26 -5.53 -10.36
C VAL A 88 -1.16 -5.63 -9.82
N VAL A 89 -1.34 -5.49 -8.49
CA VAL A 89 -2.67 -5.48 -7.86
C VAL A 89 -3.53 -4.31 -8.36
N GLY A 90 -2.90 -3.17 -8.68
CA GLY A 90 -3.58 -1.99 -9.22
C GLY A 90 -3.85 -2.01 -10.73
N ILE A 91 -3.35 -3.00 -11.47
CA ILE A 91 -3.59 -3.14 -12.91
C ILE A 91 -4.96 -3.81 -13.10
N GLU A 92 -5.99 -2.98 -13.23
CA GLU A 92 -7.25 -3.38 -13.84
C GLU A 92 -7.45 -2.64 -15.16
N TRP A 93 -8.04 -3.31 -16.16
CA TRP A 93 -8.38 -2.64 -17.41
C TRP A 93 -9.72 -1.92 -17.33
N LYS A 94 -10.65 -2.45 -16.54
CA LYS A 94 -11.99 -1.90 -16.29
C LYS A 94 -12.40 -2.32 -14.88
N ALA A 95 -13.29 -1.55 -14.26
CA ALA A 95 -13.89 -1.94 -13.00
C ALA A 95 -14.51 -3.34 -13.11
N ASP A 96 -14.14 -4.25 -12.21
CA ASP A 96 -14.67 -5.59 -12.20
C ASP A 96 -16.16 -5.57 -11.76
N PRO A 97 -17.10 -6.02 -12.61
CA PRO A 97 -18.50 -6.07 -12.24
C PRO A 97 -18.77 -6.97 -11.02
N ALA A 98 -17.96 -8.01 -10.81
CA ALA A 98 -18.10 -8.90 -9.66
C ALA A 98 -17.79 -8.17 -8.35
N ASN A 99 -16.73 -7.36 -8.32
CA ASN A 99 -16.37 -6.52 -7.17
C ASN A 99 -17.47 -5.48 -6.87
N ILE A 100 -18.04 -4.87 -7.90
CA ILE A 100 -19.17 -3.93 -7.76
C ILE A 100 -20.39 -4.64 -7.17
N GLN A 101 -20.74 -5.81 -7.71
CA GLN A 101 -21.88 -6.58 -7.26
C GLN A 101 -21.69 -7.05 -5.81
N LEU A 102 -20.51 -7.55 -5.45
CA LEU A 102 -20.17 -7.98 -4.10
C LEU A 102 -20.33 -6.83 -3.10
N LEU A 103 -19.71 -5.68 -3.37
CA LEU A 103 -19.78 -4.52 -2.48
C LEU A 103 -21.19 -3.96 -2.34
N ASN A 104 -21.96 -3.90 -3.43
CA ASN A 104 -23.35 -3.47 -3.40
C ASN A 104 -24.24 -4.47 -2.65
N MET A 105 -24.01 -5.77 -2.80
CA MET A 105 -24.72 -6.81 -2.04
C MET A 105 -24.42 -6.71 -0.55
N ILE A 106 -23.15 -6.56 -0.16
CA ILE A 106 -22.75 -6.34 1.24
C ILE A 106 -23.46 -5.10 1.79
N HIS A 107 -23.49 -4.02 1.02
CA HIS A 107 -24.18 -2.79 1.42
C HIS A 107 -25.68 -3.02 1.68
N GLN A 108 -26.38 -3.60 0.70
CA GLN A 108 -27.82 -3.88 0.78
C GLN A 108 -28.15 -4.79 1.98
N LYS A 109 -27.37 -5.85 2.20
CA LYS A 109 -27.60 -6.78 3.31
C LYS A 109 -27.57 -6.11 4.67
N GLY A 110 -26.61 -5.23 4.95
CA GLY A 110 -26.54 -4.62 6.28
C GLY A 110 -27.47 -3.43 6.51
N GLN A 111 -28.30 -3.03 5.52
CA GLN A 111 -29.47 -2.19 5.78
C GLN A 111 -30.54 -2.95 6.58
N ASN A 112 -30.64 -4.26 6.39
CA ASN A 112 -31.50 -5.13 7.19
C ASN A 112 -30.80 -5.38 8.53
N ARG A 113 -31.28 -4.71 9.58
CA ARG A 113 -30.68 -4.78 10.92
C ARG A 113 -30.82 -6.19 11.48
N ILE A 114 -29.68 -6.85 11.72
CA ILE A 114 -29.60 -8.04 12.57
C ILE A 114 -28.98 -7.59 13.88
N ASP A 115 -29.68 -7.84 14.99
CA ASP A 115 -29.16 -7.54 16.32
C ASP A 115 -27.93 -8.41 16.61
N VAL A 116 -26.80 -7.74 16.87
CA VAL A 116 -25.52 -8.40 17.08
C VAL A 116 -25.41 -8.82 18.54
N GLY A 117 -25.25 -10.13 18.78
CA GLY A 117 -24.99 -10.67 20.12
C GLY A 117 -23.71 -10.11 20.77
N PRO A 118 -23.51 -10.31 22.08
CA PRO A 118 -22.41 -9.71 22.83
C PRO A 118 -21.02 -10.03 22.25
N ASN A 119 -20.79 -11.26 21.78
CA ASN A 119 -19.52 -11.66 21.16
C ASN A 119 -19.25 -10.91 19.83
N GLY A 120 -20.30 -10.59 19.06
CA GLY A 120 -20.16 -9.87 17.80
C GLY A 120 -19.72 -8.41 18.01
N LYS A 121 -19.97 -7.81 19.19
CA LYS A 121 -19.50 -6.46 19.52
C LYS A 121 -17.98 -6.38 19.61
N ILE A 122 -17.32 -7.40 20.16
CA ILE A 122 -15.85 -7.45 20.27
C ILE A 122 -15.24 -7.58 18.88
N LEU A 123 -15.73 -8.52 18.07
CA LEU A 123 -15.26 -8.71 16.69
C LEU A 123 -15.43 -7.44 15.85
N THR A 124 -16.58 -6.77 15.97
CA THR A 124 -16.85 -5.49 15.27
C THR A 124 -15.83 -4.43 15.63
N LYS A 125 -15.48 -4.28 16.93
CA LYS A 125 -14.46 -3.33 17.37
C LYS A 125 -13.07 -3.67 16.83
N ILE A 126 -12.70 -4.94 16.77
CA ILE A 126 -11.41 -5.38 16.23
C ILE A 126 -11.34 -5.02 14.74
N ILE A 127 -12.37 -5.37 13.96
CA ILE A 127 -12.41 -5.06 12.54
C ILE A 127 -12.38 -3.54 12.34
N ASP A 128 -13.16 -2.76 13.10
CA ASP A 128 -13.15 -1.29 13.00
C ASP A 128 -11.76 -0.70 13.24
N LEU A 129 -11.09 -1.18 14.28
CA LEU A 129 -9.74 -0.78 14.62
C LEU A 129 -8.77 -1.13 13.50
N THR A 130 -8.85 -2.33 12.92
CA THR A 130 -8.02 -2.73 11.78
C THR A 130 -8.22 -1.82 10.58
N TYR A 131 -9.47 -1.55 10.17
CA TYR A 131 -9.76 -0.65 9.05
C TYR A 131 -9.30 0.79 9.33
N THR A 132 -9.45 1.26 10.56
CA THR A 132 -8.97 2.57 10.99
C THR A 132 -7.45 2.66 10.92
N MET A 133 -6.73 1.66 11.41
CA MET A 133 -5.27 1.61 11.39
C MET A 133 -4.73 1.51 9.96
N VAL A 134 -5.35 0.69 9.11
CA VAL A 134 -4.97 0.60 7.69
C VAL A 134 -5.23 1.93 6.98
N GLY A 135 -6.41 2.55 7.19
CA GLY A 135 -6.71 3.87 6.62
C GLY A 135 -5.74 4.95 7.07
N LEU A 136 -5.44 5.03 8.37
CA LEU A 136 -4.48 5.98 8.92
C LEU A 136 -3.08 5.77 8.33
N THR A 137 -2.65 4.50 8.24
CA THR A 137 -1.32 4.17 7.71
C THR A 137 -1.23 4.49 6.22
N ALA A 138 -2.20 4.04 5.43
CA ALA A 138 -2.21 4.16 3.98
C ALA A 138 -2.43 5.61 3.51
N HIS A 139 -3.29 6.38 4.18
CA HIS A 139 -3.67 7.72 3.72
C HIS A 139 -2.85 8.84 4.38
N VAL A 140 -2.25 8.62 5.54
CA VAL A 140 -1.56 9.68 6.31
C VAL A 140 -0.10 9.32 6.56
N ILE A 141 0.16 8.23 7.30
CA ILE A 141 1.52 7.95 7.79
C ILE A 141 2.47 7.62 6.65
N ALA A 142 2.13 6.68 5.77
CA ALA A 142 3.05 6.23 4.71
C ALA A 142 3.40 7.36 3.71
N PRO A 143 2.44 8.11 3.15
CA PRO A 143 2.76 9.23 2.25
C PRO A 143 3.58 10.33 2.94
N PHE A 144 3.30 10.63 4.21
CA PHE A 144 4.05 11.62 4.98
C PHE A 144 5.49 11.19 5.24
N MET A 145 5.70 9.93 5.66
CA MET A 145 7.04 9.39 5.89
C MET A 145 7.86 9.39 4.60
N VAL A 146 7.24 9.07 3.47
CA VAL A 146 7.88 9.12 2.16
C VAL A 146 8.22 10.56 1.75
N LEU A 147 7.32 11.52 1.98
CA LEU A 147 7.60 12.94 1.76
C LEU A 147 8.80 13.43 2.59
N VAL A 148 8.84 13.08 3.89
CA VAL A 148 9.97 13.43 4.76
C VAL A 148 11.27 12.78 4.27
N LEU A 149 11.21 11.50 3.91
CA LEU A 149 12.36 10.77 3.36
C LEU A 149 12.92 11.49 2.13
N PHE A 150 12.05 11.95 1.23
CA PHE A 150 12.45 12.67 0.03
C PHE A 150 13.04 14.06 0.25
N ILE A 151 12.54 14.77 1.26
CA ILE A 151 13.10 16.07 1.64
C ILE A 151 14.51 15.89 2.21
N LEU A 152 14.72 14.81 2.98
CA LEU A 152 16.01 14.53 3.62
C LEU A 152 17.01 13.87 2.67
N LEU A 153 16.56 12.94 1.82
CA LEU A 153 17.36 12.04 1.01
C LEU A 153 16.83 11.99 -0.44
N PRO A 154 16.93 13.08 -1.21
CA PRO A 154 16.33 13.19 -2.55
C PRO A 154 16.94 12.25 -3.59
N CYS A 155 18.10 11.67 -3.32
CA CYS A 155 18.83 10.77 -4.23
C CYS A 155 19.00 9.36 -3.69
N GLN A 156 18.16 8.95 -2.73
CA GLN A 156 18.18 7.57 -2.25
C GLN A 156 17.65 6.62 -3.34
N GLU A 157 18.42 5.59 -3.69
CA GLU A 157 17.89 4.48 -4.49
C GLU A 157 16.74 3.79 -3.72
N PRO A 158 15.62 3.35 -4.34
CA PRO A 158 15.34 3.19 -5.78
C PRO A 158 14.76 4.42 -6.48
N PHE A 159 14.63 5.56 -5.82
CA PHE A 159 13.81 6.65 -6.36
C PHE A 159 14.41 7.29 -7.61
N ILE A 160 13.57 7.86 -8.48
CA ILE A 160 14.04 8.47 -9.74
C ILE A 160 15.04 9.61 -9.53
N GLY A 161 14.97 10.27 -8.37
CA GLY A 161 15.89 11.32 -7.98
C GLY A 161 17.36 10.91 -8.07
N SER A 162 17.71 9.64 -7.80
CA SER A 162 19.10 9.17 -7.90
C SER A 162 19.61 9.12 -9.34
N PHE A 163 18.73 8.95 -10.33
CA PHE A 163 19.08 8.86 -11.75
C PHE A 163 19.04 10.22 -12.46
N VAL A 164 18.09 11.08 -12.05
CA VAL A 164 17.83 12.35 -12.73
C VAL A 164 18.67 13.50 -12.17
N LEU A 165 18.95 13.49 -10.86
CA LEU A 165 19.71 14.55 -10.22
C LEU A 165 21.21 14.22 -10.26
N PRO A 166 22.07 15.19 -10.60
CA PRO A 166 23.51 14.98 -10.54
C PRO A 166 23.95 14.79 -9.06
N PRO A 167 24.99 13.98 -8.80
CA PRO A 167 25.47 13.70 -7.44
C PRO A 167 25.82 14.96 -6.63
N SER A 168 26.28 16.02 -7.31
CA SER A 168 26.61 17.31 -6.69
C SER A 168 25.42 18.05 -6.12
N GLU A 169 24.22 17.81 -6.65
CA GLU A 169 23.00 18.38 -6.10
C GLU A 169 22.54 17.57 -4.89
N CYS A 170 22.70 16.24 -4.89
CA CYS A 170 22.18 15.33 -3.86
C CYS A 170 22.56 15.68 -2.42
N SER A 171 23.74 16.27 -2.22
CA SER A 171 24.21 16.72 -0.89
C SER A 171 23.79 18.15 -0.53
N LYS A 172 23.29 18.94 -1.49
CA LYS A 172 22.87 20.33 -1.27
C LYS A 172 21.48 20.40 -0.68
N SER A 173 21.31 21.32 0.28
CA SER A 173 20.01 21.69 0.81
C SER A 173 19.13 22.31 -0.29
N LEU A 174 17.81 22.23 -0.13
CA LEU A 174 16.84 22.76 -1.11
C LEU A 174 17.07 24.25 -1.42
N ARG A 175 17.51 25.05 -0.43
CA ARG A 175 17.77 26.49 -0.61
C ARG A 175 19.07 26.81 -1.35
N ALA A 176 20.03 25.88 -1.33
CA ALA A 176 21.32 26.05 -1.99
C ALA A 176 21.30 25.58 -3.45
N SER A 177 20.22 24.93 -3.89
CA SER A 177 20.06 24.46 -5.25
C SER A 177 19.60 25.59 -6.16
N GLY A 178 20.07 25.62 -7.41
CA GLY A 178 19.59 26.57 -8.41
C GLY A 178 18.08 26.39 -8.68
N ILE A 179 17.39 27.46 -9.07
CA ILE A 179 15.92 27.47 -9.24
C ILE A 179 15.44 26.31 -10.13
N GLY A 180 16.15 26.01 -11.23
CA GLY A 180 15.79 24.90 -12.13
C GLY A 180 15.84 23.52 -11.46
N TYR A 181 16.91 23.25 -10.70
CA TYR A 181 17.05 22.00 -9.96
C TYR A 181 16.08 21.91 -8.77
N LEU A 182 15.76 23.03 -8.14
CA LEU A 182 14.73 23.09 -7.11
C LEU A 182 13.36 22.71 -7.68
N ILE A 183 12.96 23.27 -8.83
CA ILE A 183 11.70 22.91 -9.49
C ILE A 183 11.70 21.42 -9.84
N LEU A 184 12.77 20.93 -10.47
CA LEU A 184 12.91 19.52 -10.84
C LEU A 184 12.79 18.59 -9.61
N ARG A 185 13.45 18.94 -8.50
CA ARG A 185 13.33 18.21 -7.22
C ARG A 185 11.90 18.17 -6.73
N LEU A 186 11.25 19.32 -6.62
CA LEU A 186 9.86 19.39 -6.14
C LEU A 186 8.92 18.57 -7.04
N SER A 187 9.13 18.60 -8.36
CA SER A 187 8.37 17.77 -9.30
C SER A 187 8.60 16.27 -9.09
N LEU A 188 9.84 15.84 -8.86
CA LEU A 188 10.17 14.44 -8.57
C LEU A 188 9.55 14.00 -7.24
N ILE A 189 9.68 14.80 -6.18
CA ILE A 189 9.06 14.51 -4.87
C ILE A 189 7.54 14.39 -5.01
N PHE A 190 6.91 15.31 -5.73
CA PHE A 190 5.47 15.26 -5.96
C PHE A 190 5.04 14.00 -6.72
N LEU A 191 5.77 13.62 -7.76
CA LEU A 191 5.49 12.43 -8.56
C LEU A 191 5.59 11.15 -7.70
N GLU A 192 6.67 11.04 -6.92
CA GLU A 192 6.93 9.89 -6.05
C GLU A 192 5.91 9.76 -4.92
N VAL A 193 5.58 10.87 -4.25
CA VAL A 193 4.53 10.90 -3.22
C VAL A 193 3.17 10.56 -3.81
N SER A 194 2.85 11.07 -5.00
CA SER A 194 1.59 10.75 -5.70
C SER A 194 1.52 9.27 -6.08
N GLN A 195 2.63 8.69 -6.52
CA GLN A 195 2.74 7.27 -6.84
C GLN A 195 2.55 6.41 -5.59
N MET A 196 3.24 6.73 -4.49
CA MET A 196 3.08 6.03 -3.22
C MET A 196 1.62 6.11 -2.73
N TYR A 197 1.03 7.29 -2.78
CA TYR A 197 -0.34 7.50 -2.35
C TYR A 197 -1.32 6.61 -3.14
N ARG A 198 -1.15 6.57 -4.48
CA ARG A 198 -1.93 5.67 -5.33
C ARG A 198 -1.75 4.21 -4.94
N HIS A 199 -0.51 3.76 -4.74
CA HIS A 199 -0.22 2.37 -4.36
C HIS A 199 -0.88 2.00 -3.03
N CYS A 200 -0.79 2.87 -2.03
CA CYS A 200 -1.43 2.69 -0.73
C CYS A 200 -2.96 2.63 -0.84
N VAL A 201 -3.59 3.52 -1.62
CA VAL A 201 -5.05 3.53 -1.79
C VAL A 201 -5.53 2.29 -2.54
N ASN A 202 -4.82 1.88 -3.60
CA ASN A 202 -5.15 0.68 -4.36
C ASN A 202 -5.00 -0.58 -3.51
N ALA A 203 -3.87 -0.71 -2.79
CA ALA A 203 -3.64 -1.83 -1.89
C ALA A 203 -4.70 -1.89 -0.78
N ALA A 204 -5.02 -0.76 -0.14
CA ALA A 204 -6.09 -0.70 0.85
C ALA A 204 -7.45 -1.09 0.25
N HIS A 205 -7.74 -0.66 -0.99
CA HIS A 205 -8.98 -1.02 -1.67
C HIS A 205 -9.11 -2.53 -1.90
N TYR A 206 -8.15 -3.15 -2.57
CA TYR A 206 -8.27 -4.57 -2.91
C TYR A 206 -8.14 -5.45 -1.67
N THR A 207 -7.17 -5.18 -0.80
CA THR A 207 -6.93 -6.02 0.38
C THR A 207 -8.05 -5.87 1.41
N MET A 208 -8.38 -4.64 1.82
CA MET A 208 -9.39 -4.47 2.87
C MET A 208 -10.79 -4.55 2.29
N HIS A 209 -11.09 -3.72 1.30
CA HIS A 209 -12.47 -3.52 0.90
C HIS A 209 -13.03 -4.60 -0.02
N ILE A 210 -12.22 -5.21 -0.89
CA ILE A 210 -12.69 -6.32 -1.71
C ILE A 210 -12.50 -7.63 -0.97
N LEU A 211 -11.27 -7.91 -0.55
CA LEU A 211 -10.87 -9.24 -0.12
C LEU A 211 -11.31 -9.56 1.30
N VAL A 212 -10.93 -8.73 2.28
CA VAL A 212 -11.37 -8.93 3.68
C VAL A 212 -12.88 -8.80 3.80
N ALA A 213 -13.51 -7.84 3.10
CA ALA A 213 -14.97 -7.76 3.09
C ALA A 213 -15.64 -8.99 2.46
N GLY A 214 -15.10 -9.51 1.35
CA GLY A 214 -15.58 -10.74 0.72
C GLY A 214 -15.51 -11.94 1.65
N ILE A 215 -14.38 -12.11 2.36
CA ILE A 215 -14.19 -13.17 3.36
C ILE A 215 -15.18 -13.02 4.51
N LEU A 216 -15.33 -11.81 5.06
CA LEU A 216 -16.27 -11.56 6.15
C LEU A 216 -17.72 -11.81 5.74
N ASN A 217 -18.09 -11.45 4.51
CA ASN A 217 -19.40 -11.74 3.95
C ASN A 217 -19.60 -13.26 3.79
N LEU A 218 -18.63 -13.98 3.22
CA LEU A 218 -18.70 -15.43 3.07
C LEU A 218 -18.81 -16.15 4.42
N TRP A 219 -18.06 -15.68 5.43
CA TRP A 219 -18.20 -16.16 6.81
C TRP A 219 -19.63 -15.94 7.30
N GLU A 220 -20.16 -14.72 7.22
CA GLU A 220 -21.51 -14.36 7.70
C GLU A 220 -22.56 -15.29 7.06
N GLU A 221 -22.53 -15.49 5.75
CA GLU A 221 -23.43 -16.40 5.04
C GLU A 221 -23.27 -17.87 5.49
N SER A 222 -22.04 -18.34 5.62
CA SER A 222 -21.76 -19.70 6.07
C SER A 222 -22.33 -19.94 7.47
N THR A 223 -22.14 -18.99 8.40
CA THR A 223 -22.68 -19.11 9.76
C THR A 223 -24.21 -19.08 9.81
N GLN A 224 -24.87 -18.33 8.92
CA GLN A 224 -26.32 -18.32 8.82
C GLN A 224 -26.86 -19.66 8.30
N ILE A 225 -26.16 -20.26 7.33
CA ILE A 225 -26.52 -21.56 6.78
C ILE A 225 -26.32 -22.68 7.80
N LEU A 226 -25.19 -22.69 8.51
CA LEU A 226 -24.88 -23.68 9.56
C LEU A 226 -25.85 -23.60 10.76
N SER A 227 -26.42 -22.42 11.05
CA SER A 227 -27.38 -22.23 12.14
C SER A 227 -28.84 -22.45 11.75
N SER A 228 -29.13 -22.64 10.46
CA SER A 228 -30.49 -22.91 9.98
C SER A 228 -30.89 -24.36 10.28
N THR A 229 -32.12 -24.56 10.76
CA THR A 229 -32.71 -25.90 10.96
C THR A 229 -32.88 -26.69 9.66
N ASN A 230 -32.87 -26.01 8.50
CA ASN A 230 -32.95 -26.60 7.16
C ASN A 230 -31.56 -26.80 6.53
N PHE A 231 -30.64 -27.39 7.28
CA PHE A 231 -29.23 -27.51 6.90
C PHE A 231 -29.02 -28.21 5.55
N ASP A 232 -29.68 -29.35 5.31
CA ASP A 232 -29.42 -30.21 4.14
C ASP A 232 -29.67 -29.51 2.79
N HIS A 233 -30.69 -28.65 2.71
CA HIS A 233 -31.01 -27.94 1.47
C HIS A 233 -30.02 -26.79 1.21
N ASN A 234 -29.60 -26.08 2.26
CA ASN A 234 -28.73 -24.91 2.15
C ASN A 234 -27.25 -25.28 2.00
N PHE A 235 -26.82 -26.40 2.60
CA PHE A 235 -25.45 -26.91 2.46
C PHE A 235 -25.11 -27.22 0.99
N ARG A 236 -26.09 -27.76 0.24
CA ARG A 236 -25.92 -28.08 -1.18
C ARG A 236 -25.67 -26.84 -2.05
N GLN A 237 -26.20 -25.68 -1.68
CA GLN A 237 -25.90 -24.41 -2.36
C GLN A 237 -24.50 -23.88 -2.01
N LEU A 238 -24.05 -24.10 -0.77
CA LEU A 238 -22.71 -23.69 -0.33
C LEU A 238 -21.60 -24.52 -1.00
N GLN A 239 -21.85 -25.81 -1.24
CA GLN A 239 -20.89 -26.73 -1.87
C GLN A 239 -20.55 -26.34 -3.33
N TYR A 240 -21.44 -25.61 -4.03
CA TYR A 240 -21.13 -25.03 -5.34
C TYR A 240 -20.28 -23.74 -5.26
N HIS A 241 -20.20 -23.12 -4.08
CA HIS A 241 -19.35 -21.96 -3.79
C HIS A 241 -17.96 -22.34 -3.24
N ASP A 242 -17.67 -23.64 -3.06
CA ASP A 242 -16.47 -24.20 -2.42
C ASP A 242 -15.18 -24.15 -3.28
N ALA A 243 -15.11 -23.20 -4.22
CA ALA A 243 -13.93 -22.94 -5.04
C ALA A 243 -13.00 -21.87 -4.45
N MET A 244 -13.15 -21.53 -3.16
CA MET A 244 -12.21 -20.66 -2.45
C MET A 244 -11.44 -21.48 -1.41
N SER A 245 -10.43 -22.22 -1.89
CA SER A 245 -9.66 -23.17 -1.10
C SER A 245 -9.01 -22.51 0.12
N VAL A 246 -8.86 -23.25 1.21
CA VAL A 246 -8.10 -22.86 2.42
C VAL A 246 -6.71 -22.30 2.08
N SER A 247 -6.12 -22.72 0.96
CA SER A 247 -4.88 -22.16 0.43
C SER A 247 -4.97 -20.69 0.01
N GLN A 248 -6.12 -20.19 -0.46
CA GLN A 248 -6.33 -18.76 -0.77
C GLN A 248 -6.45 -17.92 0.50
N LEU A 249 -7.10 -18.44 1.55
CA LEU A 249 -7.16 -17.79 2.87
C LEU A 249 -5.77 -17.74 3.54
N MET A 250 -5.00 -18.82 3.42
CA MET A 250 -3.61 -18.88 3.88
C MET A 250 -2.69 -17.94 3.09
N PHE A 251 -2.84 -17.86 1.76
CA PHE A 251 -2.11 -16.88 0.93
C PHE A 251 -2.43 -15.44 1.31
N LEU A 252 -3.66 -15.20 1.77
CA LEU A 252 -4.15 -13.91 2.23
C LEU A 252 -3.57 -13.48 3.57
N ALA A 253 -3.64 -14.39 4.55
CA ALA A 253 -3.05 -14.18 5.86
C ALA A 253 -1.53 -14.01 5.72
N ALA A 254 -0.91 -14.80 4.85
CA ALA A 254 0.49 -14.64 4.48
C ALA A 254 0.76 -13.28 3.84
N GLY A 255 0.00 -12.83 2.82
CA GLY A 255 0.22 -11.53 2.18
C GLY A 255 -0.02 -10.32 3.09
N ALA A 256 -1.03 -10.38 3.95
CA ALA A 256 -1.29 -9.35 4.96
C ALA A 256 -0.21 -9.32 6.04
N ALA A 257 0.24 -10.50 6.49
CA ALA A 257 1.37 -10.64 7.40
C ALA A 257 2.66 -10.16 6.73
N ASP A 258 2.88 -10.44 5.45
CA ASP A 258 4.09 -10.09 4.71
C ASP A 258 4.18 -8.58 4.50
N THR A 259 3.07 -7.89 4.22
CA THR A 259 3.09 -6.43 4.08
C THR A 259 3.37 -5.73 5.43
N PHE A 260 2.88 -6.31 6.53
CA PHE A 260 3.16 -5.83 7.88
C PHE A 260 4.59 -6.17 8.34
N LEU A 261 5.03 -7.42 8.13
CA LEU A 261 6.38 -7.90 8.44
C LEU A 261 7.43 -7.18 7.61
N VAL A 262 7.19 -6.94 6.32
CA VAL A 262 8.11 -6.17 5.47
C VAL A 262 8.19 -4.74 5.96
N ASN A 263 7.08 -4.09 6.35
CA ASN A 263 7.15 -2.75 6.94
C ASN A 263 7.89 -2.73 8.29
N VAL A 264 7.65 -3.71 9.16
CA VAL A 264 8.34 -3.82 10.45
C VAL A 264 9.82 -4.14 10.27
N ILE A 265 10.17 -5.12 9.43
CA ILE A 265 11.55 -5.51 9.10
C ILE A 265 12.27 -4.38 8.40
N TYR A 266 11.61 -3.63 7.52
CA TYR A 266 12.21 -2.49 6.83
C TYR A 266 12.51 -1.36 7.81
N CYS A 267 11.54 -0.96 8.64
CA CYS A 267 11.75 0.06 9.66
C CYS A 267 12.81 -0.36 10.71
N THR A 268 12.77 -1.61 11.17
CA THR A 268 13.71 -2.12 12.19
C THR A 268 15.10 -2.36 11.61
N GLY A 269 15.16 -2.94 10.42
CA GLY A 269 16.40 -3.26 9.70
C GLY A 269 17.15 -2.00 9.26
N ALA A 270 16.45 -1.00 8.73
CA ALA A 270 17.05 0.30 8.43
C ALA A 270 17.63 0.95 9.69
N GLY A 271 16.93 0.87 10.83
CA GLY A 271 17.43 1.34 12.12
C GLY A 271 18.72 0.65 12.57
N ILE A 272 18.77 -0.69 12.49
CA ILE A 272 19.94 -1.47 12.91
C ILE A 272 21.14 -1.25 11.98
N VAL A 273 20.92 -1.19 10.67
CA VAL A 273 21.98 -0.96 9.68
C VAL A 273 22.57 0.45 9.86
N HIS A 274 21.73 1.46 10.08
CA HIS A 274 22.21 2.81 10.41
C HIS A 274 23.02 2.84 11.71
N MET A 275 22.58 2.11 12.74
CA MET A 275 23.27 2.07 14.03
C MET A 275 24.65 1.41 13.92
N LYS A 276 24.77 0.31 13.17
CA LYS A 276 26.06 -0.34 12.89
C LYS A 276 26.98 0.53 12.03
N SER A 277 26.43 1.22 11.03
CA SER A 277 27.19 2.15 10.19
C SER A 277 27.73 3.33 11.02
N SER A 278 26.92 3.89 11.92
CA SER A 278 27.36 4.93 12.86
C SER A 278 28.48 4.45 13.78
N ALA A 279 28.32 3.27 14.38
CA ALA A 279 29.34 2.69 15.26
C ALA A 279 30.66 2.39 14.52
N TYR A 280 30.58 1.95 13.27
CA TYR A 280 31.76 1.75 12.43
C TYR A 280 32.47 3.07 12.13
N LEU A 281 31.73 4.12 11.77
CA LEU A 281 32.26 5.46 11.50
C LEU A 281 32.91 6.09 12.74
N GLU A 282 32.34 5.91 13.94
CA GLU A 282 32.97 6.36 15.19
C GLU A 282 34.29 5.65 15.45
N ARG A 283 34.35 4.33 15.21
CA ARG A 283 35.59 3.55 15.38
C ARG A 283 36.68 4.02 14.43
N MET A 284 36.34 4.28 13.18
CA MET A 284 37.26 4.83 12.18
C MET A 284 37.76 6.24 12.54
N ARG A 285 36.88 7.08 13.11
CA ARG A 285 37.27 8.42 13.59
C ARG A 285 38.32 8.36 14.70
N GLY A 286 38.24 7.35 15.58
CA GLY A 286 39.26 7.08 16.60
C GLY A 286 40.60 6.69 16.01
N VAL A 287 40.61 5.80 15.01
CA VAL A 287 41.83 5.36 14.31
C VAL A 287 42.51 6.50 13.56
N VAL A 288 41.75 7.34 12.85
CA VAL A 288 42.29 8.49 12.11
C VAL A 288 42.89 9.53 13.07
N LYS A 289 42.25 9.79 14.21
CA LYS A 289 42.84 10.66 15.25
C LYS A 289 44.12 10.07 15.83
N ALA A 290 44.17 8.77 16.11
CA ALA A 290 45.39 8.12 16.58
C ALA A 290 46.52 8.24 15.55
N PHE A 291 46.21 8.16 14.25
CA PHE A 291 47.20 8.33 13.19
C PHE A 291 47.69 9.78 13.03
N LEU A 292 46.80 10.77 13.16
CA LEU A 292 47.15 12.19 12.99
C LEU A 292 47.85 12.81 14.21
N PHE A 293 47.70 12.22 15.39
CA PHE A 293 48.23 12.74 16.65
C PHE A 293 49.26 11.82 17.29
N ASN A 294 49.82 10.85 16.56
CA ASN A 294 50.97 10.10 17.04
C ASN A 294 52.25 10.87 16.68
N PRO A 295 52.95 11.49 17.65
CA PRO A 295 54.18 12.27 17.39
C PRO A 295 55.41 11.39 17.11
N ASP A 296 55.28 10.07 17.18
CA ASP A 296 56.37 9.10 17.01
C ASP A 296 56.46 8.54 15.57
N CYS A 297 55.90 9.24 14.58
CA CYS A 297 56.06 8.97 13.14
C CYS A 297 56.54 10.22 12.39
#